data_AF-A0AAV0KPR4-F1
#
_entry.id   AF-A0AAV0KPR4-F1
#
_cell.length_a   1.000
_cell.length_b   1.000
_cell.length_c   1.000
_cell.angle_alpha   90.00
_cell.angle_beta   90.00
_cell.angle_gamma   90.00
#
_symmetry.space_group_name_H-M   'P 1'
#
loop_
_entity.id
_entity.type
_entity.pdbx_description
1 polymer ?
#
loop_
_entity_poly.entity_id
_entity_poly.type
_entity_poly.pdbx_seq_one_letter_code
_entity_poly.pdbx_strand_id
1 'polypeptide(L)'
;MGEMGTNKLYGLGARRIGVVSAAPVGCVPIQRIITGGILERNCNEELNEDAKLFNSKLSPAISSLTNNQQLPGAKIVYFDNFTPGISLLRNPAPYGIEEVTRACCGIICVAPGSCPDASKYLFWDGVHPGEKATGILTGQTFDPASLSILLG
;
A
#
# COMPACT_ATOMS: atom_id res chain seq x y z
N MET A 1 -7.93 14.46 -5.74
CA MET A 1 -6.78 14.63 -4.81
C MET A 1 -5.44 14.30 -5.50
N GLY A 2 -5.29 13.16 -6.19
CA GLY A 2 -4.02 12.77 -6.84
C GLY A 2 -3.51 13.70 -7.95
N GLU A 3 -4.38 14.23 -8.82
CA GLU A 3 -3.98 15.18 -9.87
C GLU A 3 -3.45 16.51 -9.30
N MET A 4 -4.08 17.00 -8.24
CA MET A 4 -3.72 18.27 -7.60
C MET A 4 -2.32 18.19 -6.98
N GLY A 5 -1.99 17.07 -6.33
CA GLY A 5 -0.65 16.82 -5.80
C GLY A 5 0.41 16.71 -6.90
N THR A 6 0.10 15.97 -7.96
CA THR A 6 1.01 15.76 -9.11
C THR A 6 1.33 17.08 -9.82
N ASN A 7 0.31 17.89 -10.11
CA ASN A 7 0.47 19.22 -10.72
C ASN A 7 1.32 20.15 -9.84
N LYS A 8 1.13 20.11 -8.51
CA LYS A 8 1.93 20.91 -7.58
C LYS A 8 3.40 20.50 -7.58
N LEU A 9 3.70 19.20 -7.52
CA LEU A 9 5.07 18.68 -7.61
C LEU A 9 5.73 19.09 -8.94
N TYR A 10 5.01 18.99 -10.06
CA TYR A 10 5.51 19.42 -11.36
C TYR A 10 5.83 20.93 -11.40
N GLY A 11 4.96 21.77 -10.82
CA GLY A 11 5.18 23.21 -10.70
C GLY A 11 6.40 23.57 -9.84
N LEU A 12 6.79 22.70 -8.90
CA LEU A 12 8.03 22.81 -8.12
C LEU A 12 9.26 22.24 -8.84
N GLY A 13 9.12 21.80 -10.09
CA GLY A 13 10.22 21.29 -10.91
C GLY A 13 10.36 19.77 -10.96
N ALA A 14 9.49 19.01 -10.29
CA ALA A 14 9.54 17.55 -10.40
C ALA A 14 9.23 17.10 -11.83
N ARG A 15 10.02 16.17 -12.36
CA ARG A 15 9.82 15.55 -13.69
C ARG A 15 9.73 14.03 -13.64
N ARG A 16 9.92 13.43 -12.48
CA ARG A 16 9.81 11.99 -12.24
C ARG A 16 8.92 11.83 -11.02
N ILE A 17 7.70 11.32 -11.21
CA ILE A 17 6.67 11.28 -10.17
C ILE A 17 6.08 9.87 -10.12
N GLY A 18 6.26 9.19 -9.00
CA GLY A 18 5.54 7.97 -8.68
C GLY A 18 4.28 8.29 -7.87
N VAL A 19 3.14 7.77 -8.30
CA VAL A 19 1.85 7.90 -7.59
C VAL A 19 1.42 6.52 -7.12
N VAL A 20 1.39 6.30 -5.82
CA VAL A 20 1.04 5.00 -5.23
C VAL A 20 -0.45 4.95 -4.93
N SER A 21 -1.09 3.82 -5.23
CA SER A 21 -2.50 3.57 -4.95
C SER A 21 -2.77 3.39 -3.44
N ALA A 22 -4.03 3.51 -3.03
CA ALA A 22 -4.45 3.16 -1.69
C ALA A 22 -4.24 1.66 -1.44
N ALA A 23 -3.69 1.32 -0.26
CA ALA A 23 -3.53 -0.04 0.23
C ALA A 23 -4.89 -0.67 0.62
N PRO A 24 -4.97 -1.99 0.90
CA PRO A 24 -6.18 -2.62 1.46
C PRO A 24 -6.37 -2.24 2.94
N VAL A 25 -6.79 -1.00 3.17
CA VAL A 25 -6.87 -0.39 4.51
C VAL A 25 -7.87 -1.09 5.43
N GLY A 26 -8.87 -1.80 4.91
CA GLY A 26 -9.80 -2.59 5.70
C GLY A 26 -9.14 -3.80 6.38
N CYS A 27 -7.98 -4.23 5.89
CA CYS A 27 -7.27 -5.41 6.37
C CYS A 27 -6.15 -5.12 7.39
N VAL A 28 -5.93 -3.86 7.76
CA VAL A 28 -4.93 -3.54 8.80
C VAL A 28 -5.40 -3.97 10.19
N PRO A 29 -4.51 -4.33 11.13
CA PRO A 29 -4.90 -4.88 12.43
C PRO A 29 -5.86 -4.00 13.24
N ILE A 30 -5.72 -2.68 13.20
CA ILE A 30 -6.63 -1.78 13.95
C ILE A 30 -8.06 -1.84 13.40
N GLN A 31 -8.24 -1.91 12.08
CA GLN A 31 -9.57 -1.96 11.47
C GLN A 31 -10.27 -3.28 11.76
N ARG A 32 -9.53 -4.40 11.73
CA ARG A 32 -10.03 -5.73 12.11
C ARG A 32 -10.58 -5.76 13.54
N ILE A 33 -9.95 -5.03 14.47
CA ILE A 33 -10.41 -4.92 15.87
C ILE A 33 -11.65 -4.04 15.96
N ILE A 34 -11.68 -2.91 15.25
CA ILE A 34 -12.81 -1.98 15.28
C ILE A 34 -14.08 -2.64 14.74
N THR A 35 -13.99 -3.43 13.67
CA THR A 35 -15.17 -4.03 13.03
C THR A 35 -15.52 -5.43 13.52
N GLY A 36 -14.53 -6.32 13.69
CA GLY A 36 -14.73 -7.73 14.03
C GLY A 36 -14.41 -8.08 15.49
N GLY A 37 -14.03 -7.09 16.29
CA GLY A 37 -13.57 -7.32 17.66
C GLY A 37 -12.29 -8.15 17.74
N ILE A 38 -11.99 -8.70 18.92
CA ILE A 38 -10.73 -9.42 19.18
C ILE A 38 -10.74 -10.84 18.56
N LEU A 39 -11.93 -11.40 18.31
CA LEU A 39 -12.13 -12.79 17.94
C LEU A 39 -12.22 -13.01 16.42
N GLU A 40 -13.06 -12.26 15.71
CA GLU A 40 -13.34 -12.56 14.29
C GLU A 40 -12.33 -11.96 13.34
N ARG A 41 -11.64 -10.87 13.73
CA ARG A 41 -10.50 -10.22 13.04
C ARG A 41 -10.57 -10.19 11.50
N ASN A 42 -11.76 -10.18 10.92
CA ASN A 42 -11.96 -10.15 9.47
C ASN A 42 -11.60 -8.77 8.91
N CYS A 43 -11.26 -8.68 7.63
CA CYS A 43 -11.10 -7.38 7.00
C CYS A 43 -12.42 -6.62 7.04
N ASN A 44 -12.35 -5.30 7.23
CA ASN A 44 -13.48 -4.42 6.95
C ASN A 44 -13.62 -4.27 5.42
N GLU A 45 -14.56 -4.97 4.82
CA GLU A 45 -14.73 -4.93 3.37
C GLU A 45 -15.27 -3.59 2.85
N GLU A 46 -16.06 -2.85 3.64
CA GLU A 46 -16.52 -1.51 3.26
C GLU A 46 -15.34 -0.56 3.03
N LEU A 47 -14.36 -0.57 3.94
CA LEU A 47 -13.14 0.23 3.78
C LEU A 47 -12.25 -0.24 2.62
N ASN A 48 -12.27 -1.54 2.30
CA ASN A 48 -11.58 -2.04 1.11
C ASN A 48 -12.30 -1.61 -0.17
N GLU A 49 -13.63 -1.56 -0.20
CA GLU A 49 -14.39 -1.01 -1.32
C GLU A 49 -14.16 0.48 -1.51
N ASP A 50 -14.05 1.26 -0.42
CA ASP A 50 -13.67 2.66 -0.49
C ASP A 50 -12.27 2.86 -1.10
N ALA A 51 -11.30 2.03 -0.69
CA ALA A 51 -9.96 2.05 -1.27
C ALA A 51 -9.96 1.68 -2.76
N LYS A 52 -10.75 0.68 -3.17
CA LYS A 52 -10.93 0.31 -4.59
C LYS A 52 -11.59 1.44 -5.38
N LEU A 53 -12.61 2.09 -4.83
CA LEU A 53 -13.30 3.22 -5.45
C LEU A 53 -12.37 4.42 -5.60
N PHE A 54 -11.53 4.69 -4.61
CA PHE A 54 -10.50 5.71 -4.72
C PHE A 54 -9.51 5.37 -5.85
N ASN A 55 -9.00 4.13 -5.88
CA ASN A 55 -8.05 3.68 -6.88
C ASN A 55 -8.61 3.66 -8.31
N SER A 56 -9.89 3.31 -8.46
CA SER A 56 -10.59 3.30 -9.76
C SER A 56 -10.75 4.69 -10.36
N LYS A 57 -10.76 5.74 -9.53
CA LYS A 57 -10.73 7.13 -9.97
C LYS A 57 -9.31 7.67 -10.14
N LEU A 58 -8.37 7.24 -9.30
CA LEU A 58 -6.98 7.70 -9.33
C LEU A 58 -6.23 7.23 -10.57
N SER A 59 -6.32 5.95 -10.94
CA SER A 59 -5.56 5.39 -12.06
C SER A 59 -5.89 6.08 -13.41
N PRO A 60 -7.17 6.27 -13.79
CA PRO A 60 -7.51 7.00 -15.01
C PRO A 60 -7.08 8.47 -14.99
N ALA A 61 -7.18 9.12 -13.83
CA ALA A 61 -6.75 10.50 -13.64
C ALA A 61 -5.24 10.68 -13.89
N ILE A 62 -4.40 9.79 -13.31
CA ILE A 62 -2.96 9.80 -13.57
C ILE A 62 -2.65 9.44 -15.04
N SER A 63 -3.36 8.47 -15.61
CA SER A 63 -3.20 8.09 -17.02
C SER A 63 -3.54 9.25 -17.96
N SER A 64 -4.56 10.05 -17.63
CA SER A 64 -4.97 11.24 -18.40
C SER A 64 -3.88 12.33 -18.40
N LEU A 65 -3.17 12.55 -17.29
CA LEU A 65 -2.06 13.50 -17.23
C LEU A 65 -0.93 13.12 -18.21
N THR A 66 -0.60 11.83 -18.26
CA THR A 66 0.44 11.30 -19.15
C THR A 66 -0.02 11.28 -20.61
N ASN A 67 -1.19 10.71 -20.90
CA ASN A 67 -1.66 10.47 -22.27
C ASN A 67 -2.04 11.76 -23.00
N ASN A 68 -2.59 12.75 -22.30
CA ASN A 68 -2.98 14.03 -22.90
C ASN A 68 -1.84 15.06 -22.88
N GLN A 69 -0.61 14.63 -22.53
CA GLN A 69 0.58 15.49 -22.45
C GLN A 69 0.36 16.77 -21.63
N GLN A 70 -0.44 16.69 -20.56
CA GLN A 70 -0.79 17.85 -19.73
C GLN A 70 0.42 18.38 -18.96
N LEU A 71 1.41 17.53 -18.72
CA LEU A 71 2.65 17.84 -18.02
C LEU A 71 3.87 17.51 -18.91
N PRO A 72 4.21 18.39 -19.87
CA PRO A 72 5.28 18.13 -20.82
C PRO A 72 6.63 17.83 -20.15
N GLY A 73 7.30 16.77 -20.60
CA GLY A 73 8.59 16.34 -20.07
C GLY A 73 8.53 15.71 -18.67
N ALA A 74 7.34 15.54 -18.09
CA ALA A 74 7.16 14.74 -16.88
C ALA A 74 7.00 13.26 -17.22
N LYS A 75 7.58 12.41 -16.39
CA LYS A 75 7.38 10.97 -16.35
C LYS A 75 6.60 10.64 -15.10
N ILE A 76 5.40 10.11 -15.29
CA ILE A 76 4.46 9.86 -14.20
C ILE A 76 4.06 8.39 -14.29
N VAL A 77 4.23 7.67 -13.19
CA VAL A 77 3.94 6.25 -13.09
C VAL A 77 2.99 6.02 -11.93
N TYR A 78 1.92 5.27 -12.20
CA TYR A 78 1.01 4.78 -11.19
C TYR A 78 1.50 3.42 -10.68
N PHE A 79 1.61 3.28 -9.36
CA PHE A 79 2.03 2.05 -8.70
C PHE A 79 0.87 1.45 -7.92
N ASP A 80 0.48 0.23 -8.27
CA ASP A 80 -0.56 -0.48 -7.55
C ASP A 80 -0.03 -1.13 -6.27
N ASN A 81 -0.53 -0.66 -5.13
CA ASN A 81 -0.25 -1.17 -3.80
C ASN A 81 -1.41 -2.02 -3.25
N PHE A 82 -2.59 -1.97 -3.87
CA PHE A 82 -3.76 -2.72 -3.40
C PHE A 82 -3.62 -4.22 -3.71
N THR A 83 -3.33 -4.56 -4.97
CA THR A 83 -3.28 -5.95 -5.43
C THR A 83 -2.14 -6.76 -4.79
N PRO A 84 -0.90 -6.24 -4.67
CA PRO A 84 0.17 -6.92 -3.93
C PRO A 84 -0.20 -7.15 -2.45
N GLY A 85 -0.81 -6.15 -1.80
CA GLY A 85 -1.27 -6.26 -0.42
C GLY A 85 -2.30 -7.39 -0.23
N ILE A 86 -3.33 -7.43 -1.06
CA ILE A 86 -4.34 -8.50 -1.02
C ILE A 86 -3.72 -9.88 -1.35
N SER A 87 -2.81 -9.94 -2.32
CA SER A 87 -2.13 -11.18 -2.69
C SER A 87 -1.31 -11.74 -1.53
N LEU A 88 -0.56 -10.88 -0.84
CA LEU A 88 0.24 -11.27 0.32
C LEU A 88 -0.62 -11.71 1.51
N LEU A 89 -1.75 -11.02 1.75
CA LEU A 89 -2.72 -11.41 2.78
C LEU A 89 -3.33 -12.80 2.52
N ARG A 90 -3.62 -13.13 1.26
CA ARG A 90 -4.26 -14.40 0.87
C ARG A 90 -3.29 -15.56 0.76
N ASN A 91 -2.04 -15.30 0.38
CA ASN A 91 -1.02 -16.34 0.19
C ASN A 91 0.32 -15.95 0.84
N PRO A 92 0.40 -15.89 2.19
CA PRO A 92 1.60 -15.47 2.91
C PRO A 92 2.68 -16.55 3.01
N ALA A 93 2.29 -17.83 2.93
CA ALA A 93 3.17 -18.97 3.20
C ALA A 93 4.42 -19.06 2.31
N PRO A 94 4.37 -18.80 0.99
CA PRO A 94 5.58 -18.80 0.14
C PRO A 94 6.63 -17.78 0.57
N TYR A 95 6.22 -16.75 1.32
CA TYR A 95 7.10 -15.73 1.84
C TYR A 95 7.53 -16.01 3.29
N GLY A 96 7.11 -17.12 3.89
CA GLY A 96 7.37 -17.44 5.30
C GLY A 96 6.75 -16.42 6.26
N ILE A 97 5.60 -15.85 5.90
CA ILE A 97 4.74 -15.08 6.80
C ILE A 97 3.67 -16.04 7.34
N GLU A 98 3.47 -16.03 8.65
CA GLU A 98 2.57 -16.94 9.38
C GLU A 98 1.37 -16.20 9.98
N GLU A 99 1.54 -14.93 10.36
CA GLU A 99 0.48 -14.12 10.98
C GLU A 99 0.19 -12.86 10.15
N VAL A 100 -1.05 -12.71 9.68
CA VAL A 100 -1.48 -11.65 8.76
C VAL A 100 -2.60 -10.76 9.31
N THR A 101 -3.07 -11.03 10.53
CA THR A 101 -4.22 -10.36 11.16
C THR A 101 -3.81 -9.59 12.41
N ARG A 102 -2.71 -9.98 13.07
CA ARG A 102 -2.19 -9.35 14.29
C ARG A 102 -0.92 -8.56 14.01
N ALA A 103 -0.72 -7.53 14.83
CA ALA A 103 0.52 -6.75 14.89
C ALA A 103 1.55 -7.41 15.81
N CYS A 104 2.83 -7.42 15.41
CA CYS A 104 3.90 -7.96 16.25
C CYS A 104 4.16 -7.13 17.52
N CYS A 105 4.17 -5.80 17.43
CA CYS A 105 4.40 -4.88 18.56
C CYS A 105 3.09 -4.43 19.24
N GLY A 106 1.93 -4.94 18.80
CA GLY A 106 0.62 -4.42 19.20
C GLY A 106 0.22 -3.15 18.44
N ILE A 107 -0.97 -2.59 18.74
CA ILE A 107 -1.60 -1.57 17.88
C ILE A 107 -0.83 -0.24 17.84
N ILE A 108 -0.34 0.20 18.99
CA ILE A 108 0.40 1.47 19.14
C ILE A 108 1.87 1.28 19.50
N CYS A 109 2.34 0.04 19.69
CA CYS A 109 3.72 -0.27 20.06
C CYS A 109 4.22 0.45 21.34
N VAL A 110 3.32 0.68 22.32
CA VAL A 110 3.62 1.39 23.59
C VAL A 110 3.82 0.42 24.77
N ALA A 111 3.28 -0.80 24.70
CA ALA A 111 3.41 -1.79 25.76
C ALA A 111 4.73 -2.56 25.65
N PRO A 112 5.34 -3.00 26.77
CA PRO A 112 6.50 -3.87 26.71
C PRO A 112 6.13 -5.22 26.09
N GLY A 113 6.91 -5.64 25.10
CA GLY A 113 6.79 -6.93 24.44
C GLY A 113 6.44 -6.81 22.97
N SER A 114 7.26 -7.45 22.14
CA SER A 114 6.94 -7.76 20.75
C SER A 114 6.73 -9.26 20.60
N CYS A 115 6.19 -9.67 19.46
CA CYS A 115 6.26 -11.06 19.07
C CYS A 115 7.73 -11.55 19.04
N PRO A 116 8.00 -12.87 19.24
CA PRO A 116 9.37 -13.40 19.28
C PRO A 116 10.11 -13.32 17.94
N ASP A 117 9.38 -13.31 16.82
CA ASP A 117 9.94 -13.28 15.47
C ASP A 117 9.07 -12.39 14.56
N ALA A 118 9.50 -11.14 14.37
CA ALA A 118 8.80 -10.17 13.54
C ALA A 118 8.80 -10.54 12.05
N SER A 119 9.73 -11.41 11.60
CA SER A 119 9.80 -11.83 10.20
C SER A 119 8.66 -12.78 9.79
N LYS A 120 7.93 -13.31 10.78
CA LYS A 120 6.74 -14.15 10.57
C LYS A 120 5.44 -13.36 10.55
N TYR A 121 5.48 -12.06 10.84
CA TYR A 121 4.30 -11.20 10.92
C TYR A 121 4.24 -10.28 9.70
N LEU A 122 3.05 -10.14 9.12
CA LEU A 122 2.82 -9.16 8.05
C LEU A 122 2.90 -7.74 8.59
N PHE A 123 2.37 -7.50 9.80
CA PHE A 123 2.25 -6.18 10.40
C PHE A 123 3.17 -6.00 11.60
N TRP A 124 3.87 -4.87 11.64
CA TRP A 124 4.64 -4.46 12.80
C TRP A 124 3.71 -3.91 13.89
N ASP A 125 2.85 -2.96 13.52
CA ASP A 125 1.89 -2.30 14.41
C ASP A 125 0.45 -2.37 13.88
N GLY A 126 -0.45 -1.56 14.42
CA GLY A 126 -1.86 -1.53 14.05
C GLY A 126 -2.16 -1.20 12.58
N VAL A 127 -1.21 -0.63 11.84
CA VAL A 127 -1.40 -0.15 10.46
C VAL A 127 -0.23 -0.44 9.53
N HIS A 128 1.00 -0.48 10.02
CA HIS A 128 2.20 -0.57 9.20
C HIS A 128 2.68 -2.02 9.00
N PRO A 129 3.11 -2.38 7.79
CA PRO A 129 3.75 -3.66 7.53
C PRO A 129 5.08 -3.79 8.30
N GLY A 130 5.48 -5.02 8.60
CA GLY A 130 6.82 -5.32 9.09
C GLY A 130 7.89 -5.16 8.01
N GLU A 131 9.16 -5.19 8.40
CA GLU A 131 10.30 -5.00 7.48
C GLU A 131 10.26 -6.00 6.31
N LYS A 132 10.11 -7.29 6.61
CA LYS A 132 10.03 -8.35 5.60
C LYS A 132 8.86 -8.15 4.64
N ALA A 133 7.67 -7.86 5.18
CA ALA A 133 6.47 -7.59 4.38
C ALA A 133 6.67 -6.34 3.51
N THR A 134 7.31 -5.30 4.03
CA THR A 134 7.67 -4.10 3.27
C THR A 134 8.61 -4.43 2.11
N GLY A 135 9.64 -5.26 2.33
CA GLY A 135 10.54 -5.72 1.26
C GLY A 135 9.82 -6.48 0.15
N ILE A 136 8.87 -7.36 0.52
CA ILE A 136 8.07 -8.11 -0.46
C ILE A 136 7.14 -7.18 -1.24
N LEU A 137 6.38 -6.32 -0.55
CA LEU A 137 5.43 -5.41 -1.17
C LEU A 137 6.13 -4.39 -2.07
N THR A 138 7.26 -3.83 -1.64
CA THR A 138 8.04 -2.90 -2.47
C THR A 138 8.57 -3.59 -3.73
N GLY A 139 9.07 -4.83 -3.63
CA GLY A 139 9.51 -5.59 -4.80
C GLY A 139 8.40 -5.92 -5.79
N GLN A 140 7.15 -6.09 -5.32
CA GLN A 140 6.00 -6.35 -6.19
C GLN A 140 5.36 -5.07 -6.75
N THR A 141 5.30 -4.01 -5.96
CA THR A 141 4.69 -2.73 -6.34
C THR A 141 5.59 -1.91 -7.24
N PHE A 142 6.89 -1.86 -6.97
CA PHE A 142 7.86 -1.07 -7.76
C PHE A 142 8.61 -1.96 -8.75
N ASP A 143 7.89 -2.46 -9.76
CA ASP A 143 8.47 -3.37 -10.75
C ASP A 143 9.55 -2.67 -11.62
N PRO A 144 10.54 -3.43 -12.14
CA PRO A 144 11.63 -2.86 -12.94
C PRO A 144 11.18 -2.10 -14.19
N ALA A 145 10.08 -2.50 -14.84
CA ALA A 145 9.60 -1.83 -16.04
C ALA A 145 9.04 -0.44 -15.69
N SER A 146 8.23 -0.36 -14.64
CA SER A 146 7.70 0.90 -14.10
C SER A 146 8.82 1.82 -13.60
N LEU A 147 9.84 1.29 -12.92
CA LEU A 147 11.00 2.06 -12.48
C LEU A 147 11.84 2.57 -13.66
N SER A 148 11.97 1.78 -14.73
CA SER A 148 12.72 2.17 -15.94
C SER A 148 12.07 3.37 -16.63
N ILE A 149 10.74 3.51 -16.59
CA ILE A 149 10.06 4.71 -17.07
C ILE A 149 10.55 5.93 -16.30
N LEU A 150 10.59 5.87 -14.97
CA LEU A 150 11.01 7.01 -14.14
C LEU A 150 12.50 7.33 -14.28
N LEU A 151 13.36 6.32 -14.38
CA LEU A 151 14.82 6.50 -14.30
C LEU A 151 15.51 6.75 -15.64
N GLY A 152 14.92 6.31 -16.76
CA GLY A 152 15.38 6.72 -18.10
C GLY A 152 15.17 8.21 -18.35
#